data_AF-A0A383V0Z1-F1
#
_entry.id   AF-A0A383V0Z1-F1
#
_cell.length_a   1.000
_cell.length_b   1.000
_cell.length_c   1.000
_cell.angle_alpha   90.00
_cell.angle_beta   90.00
_cell.angle_gamma   90.00
#
_symmetry.space_group_name_H-M   'P 1'
#
loop_
_entity.id
_entity.type
_entity.pdbx_description
1 polymer ?
#
loop_
_entity_poly.entity_id
_entity_poly.type
_entity_poly.pdbx_seq_one_letter_code
_entity_poly.pdbx_strand_id
1 'polypeptide(L)'
;MPELKTSIDTQNGKAELERDTRRQQQQKKKRKNRAATKTNGLTVKKRRHSLSKPARDPRDQPSPVFSEPESIESKSSSAVVDFDGLSRPSLGTRERKEESPESAAVRMKKIADAVRTIIECIGEDPDREGLRRTPERYAKAMLYFTQGYQENIKDIVNDAIFHEGHNELVIVKDIEVFSLCEHHMVPFTGKMHIGYIPDKDVIGISKLPRIADLFSRRLQIQERLTTDVAHAIMDVVKPQGVAVVMESSHLCMVMRGVQKTQATTITSCVLGCLEKRDKTRNEFFSLVGLNR
;
A
#
# COMPACT_ATOMS: atom_id res chain seq x y z
N MET A 1 27.82 -86.03 16.72
CA MET A 1 27.47 -85.40 15.44
C MET A 1 26.85 -84.03 15.73
N PRO A 2 27.66 -82.94 15.79
CA PRO A 2 27.21 -81.61 16.17
C PRO A 2 27.41 -80.60 15.01
N GLU A 3 26.42 -80.39 14.15
CA GLU A 3 26.47 -79.30 13.15
C GLU A 3 25.05 -78.87 12.85
N LEU A 4 24.65 -77.65 13.27
CA LEU A 4 23.52 -76.83 12.77
C LEU A 4 23.07 -75.78 13.81
N LYS A 5 23.98 -74.96 14.34
CA LYS A 5 23.62 -73.76 15.13
C LYS A 5 24.53 -72.53 14.95
N THR A 6 25.35 -72.47 13.90
CA THR A 6 26.37 -71.40 13.75
C THR A 6 26.16 -70.43 12.58
N SER A 7 25.07 -70.53 11.80
CA SER A 7 24.87 -69.67 10.61
C SER A 7 23.83 -68.55 10.75
N ILE A 8 23.11 -68.45 11.87
CA ILE A 8 22.09 -67.38 12.07
C ILE A 8 22.66 -66.22 12.91
N ASP A 9 23.54 -66.48 13.87
CA ASP A 9 24.14 -65.43 14.72
C ASP A 9 25.18 -64.57 13.97
N THR A 10 25.80 -65.10 12.92
CA THR A 10 26.79 -64.38 12.09
C THR A 10 26.16 -63.41 11.09
N GLN A 11 24.89 -63.59 10.71
CA GLN A 11 24.16 -62.64 9.85
C GLN A 11 23.56 -61.48 10.66
N ASN A 12 23.07 -61.74 11.86
CA ASN A 12 22.55 -60.68 12.74
C ASN A 12 23.66 -59.74 13.25
N GLY A 13 24.85 -60.27 13.59
CA GLY A 13 25.99 -59.44 14.03
C GLY A 13 26.51 -58.47 12.95
N LYS A 14 26.50 -58.86 11.68
CA LYS A 14 26.92 -57.98 10.57
C LYS A 14 25.93 -56.85 10.30
N ALA A 15 24.62 -57.12 10.40
CA ALA A 15 23.58 -56.10 10.23
C ALA A 15 23.58 -55.06 11.37
N GLU A 16 23.98 -55.45 12.57
CA GLU A 16 24.06 -54.56 13.73
C GLU A 16 25.29 -53.64 13.67
N LEU A 17 26.44 -54.18 13.26
CA LEU A 17 27.68 -53.42 13.00
C LEU A 17 27.53 -52.36 11.89
N GLU A 18 26.76 -52.65 10.82
CA GLU A 18 26.46 -51.68 9.76
C GLU A 18 25.51 -50.56 10.21
N ARG A 19 24.56 -50.85 11.11
CA ARG A 19 23.64 -49.86 11.68
C ARG A 19 24.38 -48.90 12.63
N ASP A 20 25.31 -49.42 13.42
CA ASP A 20 26.11 -48.59 14.33
C ASP A 20 27.13 -47.72 13.60
N THR A 21 27.76 -48.22 12.53
CA THR A 21 28.63 -47.37 11.68
C THR A 21 27.84 -46.26 10.98
N ARG A 22 26.60 -46.52 10.52
CA ARG A 22 25.72 -45.47 9.95
C ARG A 22 25.27 -44.44 11.00
N ARG A 23 24.97 -44.87 12.23
CA ARG A 23 24.63 -43.96 13.36
C ARG A 23 25.82 -43.09 13.77
N GLN A 24 27.02 -43.66 13.85
CA GLN A 24 28.24 -42.92 14.16
C GLN A 24 28.59 -41.91 13.05
N GLN A 25 28.42 -42.26 11.77
CA GLN A 25 28.62 -41.32 10.66
C GLN A 25 27.59 -40.18 10.66
N GLN A 26 26.31 -40.44 10.96
CA GLN A 26 25.30 -39.39 11.10
C GLN A 26 25.55 -38.47 12.30
N GLN A 27 26.01 -39.00 13.44
CA GLN A 27 26.39 -38.17 14.59
C GLN A 27 27.64 -37.33 14.32
N LYS A 28 28.63 -37.86 13.58
CA LYS A 28 29.82 -37.09 13.15
C LYS A 28 29.45 -35.96 12.19
N LYS A 29 28.50 -36.19 11.27
CA LYS A 29 27.95 -35.15 10.36
C LYS A 29 27.16 -34.08 11.11
N LYS A 30 26.35 -34.46 12.12
CA LYS A 30 25.65 -33.51 13.01
C LYS A 30 26.61 -32.69 13.89
N ARG A 31 27.70 -33.28 14.40
CA ARG A 31 28.73 -32.54 15.16
C ARG A 31 29.56 -31.60 14.27
N LYS A 32 29.86 -31.98 13.02
CA LYS A 32 30.55 -31.11 12.05
C LYS A 32 29.69 -29.89 11.65
N ASN A 33 28.38 -30.08 11.48
CA ASN A 33 27.46 -28.96 11.21
C ASN A 33 27.21 -28.06 12.45
N ARG A 34 27.25 -28.61 13.67
CA ARG A 34 27.15 -27.81 14.92
C ARG A 34 28.43 -27.05 15.27
N ALA A 35 29.59 -27.52 14.83
CA ALA A 35 30.88 -26.88 15.05
C ALA A 35 31.18 -25.74 14.05
N ALA A 36 30.47 -25.70 12.91
CA ALA A 36 30.62 -24.65 11.89
C ALA A 36 29.79 -23.37 12.17
N THR A 37 29.11 -23.26 13.32
CA THR A 37 28.20 -22.13 13.60
C THR A 37 28.49 -21.40 14.91
N LYS A 38 29.71 -21.51 15.46
CA LYS A 38 30.10 -20.74 16.64
C LYS A 38 31.54 -20.24 16.50
N THR A 39 31.70 -19.03 15.97
CA THR A 39 32.55 -17.95 16.53
C THR A 39 32.49 -16.68 15.66
N ASN A 40 32.44 -15.56 16.38
CA ASN A 40 32.82 -14.20 16.02
C ASN A 40 31.83 -13.30 15.24
N GLY A 41 31.40 -12.25 15.94
CA GLY A 41 31.32 -10.92 15.33
C GLY A 41 30.03 -10.17 15.63
N LEU A 42 29.96 -9.57 16.82
CA LEU A 42 29.12 -8.40 17.06
C LEU A 42 29.43 -7.33 15.99
N THR A 43 28.54 -7.17 15.03
CA THR A 43 28.44 -5.95 14.22
C THR A 43 26.97 -5.59 14.11
N VAL A 44 26.63 -4.44 14.68
CA VAL A 44 25.34 -3.77 14.55
C VAL A 44 25.02 -3.67 13.06
N LYS A 45 24.07 -4.49 12.58
CA LYS A 45 23.53 -4.35 11.22
C LYS A 45 22.76 -3.03 11.17
N LYS A 46 23.41 -1.98 10.65
CA LYS A 46 22.74 -0.78 10.15
C LYS A 46 21.53 -1.24 9.33
N ARG A 47 20.32 -0.83 9.75
CA ARG A 47 19.12 -0.92 8.92
C ARG A 47 19.49 -0.34 7.55
N ARG A 48 19.36 -1.15 6.49
CA ARG A 48 19.43 -0.64 5.12
C ARG A 48 18.25 0.32 4.98
N HIS A 49 18.53 1.62 4.86
CA HIS A 49 17.55 2.58 4.37
C HIS A 49 17.21 2.18 2.93
N SER A 50 16.04 1.57 2.72
CA SER A 50 15.47 1.46 1.39
C SER A 50 14.70 2.74 1.08
N LEU A 51 15.41 3.77 0.65
CA LEU A 51 14.88 4.71 -0.33
C LEU A 51 15.63 4.45 -1.64
N SER A 52 15.49 3.24 -2.16
CA SER A 52 15.89 2.97 -3.53
C SER A 52 14.88 3.67 -4.42
N LYS A 53 15.35 4.57 -5.30
CA LYS A 53 14.58 5.11 -6.43
C LYS A 53 13.72 3.98 -7.02
N PRO A 54 12.42 4.22 -7.31
CA PRO A 54 11.53 3.17 -7.81
C PRO A 54 12.18 2.48 -9.03
N ALA A 55 12.07 1.16 -9.12
CA ALA A 55 12.58 0.40 -10.24
C ALA A 55 12.00 0.98 -11.54
N ARG A 56 12.88 1.42 -12.44
CA ARG A 56 12.49 2.08 -13.69
C ARG A 56 12.48 1.07 -14.83
N ASP A 57 11.43 1.09 -15.63
CA ASP A 57 11.42 0.41 -16.91
C ASP A 57 12.47 1.09 -17.83
N PRO A 58 13.34 0.35 -18.52
CA PRO A 58 14.31 0.93 -19.46
C PRO A 58 13.69 1.81 -20.56
N ARG A 59 12.38 1.71 -20.81
CA ARG A 59 11.61 2.57 -21.73
C ARG A 59 11.19 3.92 -21.13
N ASP A 60 11.26 4.09 -19.81
CA ASP A 60 10.94 5.32 -19.09
C ASP A 60 12.22 6.09 -18.73
N GLN A 61 13.11 6.34 -19.70
CA GLN A 61 14.33 7.12 -19.46
C GLN A 61 14.02 8.62 -19.40
N PRO A 62 14.45 9.35 -18.36
CA PRO A 62 14.30 10.80 -18.32
C PRO A 62 15.28 11.48 -19.29
N SER A 63 14.87 12.63 -19.82
CA SER A 63 15.76 13.61 -20.46
C SER A 63 16.89 14.04 -19.48
N PRO A 64 18.06 14.51 -19.98
CA PRO A 64 19.19 14.88 -19.13
C PRO A 64 18.81 15.92 -18.06
N VAL A 65 19.22 15.65 -16.83
CA VAL A 65 18.81 16.35 -15.60
C VAL A 65 19.62 17.64 -15.43
N PHE A 66 18.94 18.78 -15.29
CA PHE A 66 19.53 19.99 -14.69
C PHE A 66 19.72 19.75 -13.18
N SER A 67 20.86 20.17 -12.64
CA SER A 67 21.26 19.95 -11.24
C SER A 67 20.18 20.38 -10.24
N GLU A 68 19.62 19.42 -9.50
CA GLU A 68 18.70 19.69 -8.39
C GLU A 68 19.47 20.17 -7.14
N PRO A 69 18.96 21.16 -6.39
CA PRO A 69 19.47 21.47 -5.07
C PRO A 69 19.12 20.37 -4.06
N GLU A 70 19.97 20.21 -3.05
CA GLU A 70 19.92 19.16 -2.03
C GLU A 70 18.52 18.94 -1.42
N SER A 71 18.04 17.70 -1.48
CA SER A 71 16.79 17.26 -0.88
C SER A 71 16.88 17.27 0.64
N ILE A 72 16.06 18.10 1.29
CA ILE A 72 15.85 18.06 2.73
C ILE A 72 15.07 16.78 3.06
N GLU A 73 15.70 15.82 3.74
CA GLU A 73 15.03 14.68 4.36
C GLU A 73 14.02 15.17 5.41
N SER A 74 12.73 15.18 5.09
CA SER A 74 11.68 15.42 6.09
C SER A 74 11.26 14.11 6.74
N LYS A 75 11.59 13.98 8.03
CA LYS A 75 11.24 12.84 8.89
C LYS A 75 9.72 12.69 8.97
N SER A 76 9.22 11.48 8.73
CA SER A 76 7.81 11.10 8.73
C SER A 76 7.21 10.98 10.14
N SER A 77 7.09 12.10 10.86
CA SER A 77 6.42 12.12 12.17
C SER A 77 5.28 13.12 12.28
N SER A 78 4.81 13.72 11.17
CA SER A 78 3.62 14.56 11.20
C SER A 78 2.36 13.70 11.20
N ALA A 79 1.37 14.11 12.01
CA ALA A 79 0.00 13.61 11.94
C ALA A 79 -0.49 13.66 10.49
N VAL A 80 -1.29 12.68 10.07
CA VAL A 80 -1.84 12.68 8.70
C VAL A 80 -2.87 13.80 8.55
N VAL A 81 -3.55 14.14 9.64
CA VAL A 81 -4.50 15.24 9.74
C VAL A 81 -3.82 16.46 10.36
N ASP A 82 -3.80 17.58 9.62
CA ASP A 82 -3.31 18.87 10.12
C ASP A 82 -4.31 19.49 11.10
N PHE A 83 -3.88 20.51 11.85
CA PHE A 83 -4.72 21.19 12.86
C PHE A 83 -6.01 21.78 12.27
N ASP A 84 -5.99 22.22 11.01
CA ASP A 84 -7.12 22.77 10.27
C ASP A 84 -8.07 21.68 9.75
N GLY A 85 -7.71 20.40 9.86
CA GLY A 85 -8.48 19.25 9.37
C GLY A 85 -8.21 18.88 7.90
N LEU A 86 -7.37 19.64 7.19
CA LEU A 86 -6.80 19.17 5.92
C LEU A 86 -5.84 18.02 6.21
N SER A 87 -5.80 17.02 5.34
CA SER A 87 -4.92 15.86 5.54
C SER A 87 -3.79 15.90 4.54
N ARG A 88 -2.58 16.35 4.95
CA ARG A 88 -1.41 16.53 4.08
C ARG A 88 -1.74 17.27 2.77
N PRO A 89 -2.17 18.53 2.83
CA PRO A 89 -2.53 19.29 1.64
C PRO A 89 -1.32 19.48 0.71
N SER A 90 -1.57 19.55 -0.60
CA SER A 90 -0.55 19.98 -1.56
C SER A 90 -0.29 21.49 -1.46
N LEU A 91 0.84 21.97 -1.97
CA LEU A 91 1.29 23.37 -1.86
C LEU A 91 0.19 24.40 -2.16
N GLY A 92 -0.55 24.22 -3.26
CA GLY A 92 -1.61 25.15 -3.69
C GLY A 92 -3.02 24.82 -3.18
N THR A 93 -3.18 23.91 -2.22
CA THR A 93 -4.51 23.47 -1.76
C THR A 93 -5.29 24.60 -1.08
N ARG A 94 -4.62 25.37 -0.22
CA ARG A 94 -5.26 26.46 0.54
C ARG A 94 -5.69 27.60 -0.38
N GLU A 95 -4.78 28.03 -1.24
CA GLU A 95 -5.06 29.03 -2.30
C GLU A 95 -6.23 28.59 -3.19
N ARG A 96 -6.28 27.32 -3.60
CA ARG A 96 -7.40 26.77 -4.38
C ARG A 96 -8.72 26.77 -3.61
N LYS A 97 -8.70 26.48 -2.31
CA LYS A 97 -9.93 26.42 -1.50
C LYS A 97 -10.55 27.81 -1.32
N GLU A 98 -9.72 28.85 -1.32
CA GLU A 98 -10.10 30.24 -1.16
C GLU A 98 -10.23 30.98 -2.50
N GLU A 99 -10.08 30.29 -3.64
CA GLU A 99 -10.05 30.90 -4.95
C GLU A 99 -11.42 31.48 -5.36
N SER A 100 -11.41 32.63 -6.05
CA SER A 100 -12.63 33.23 -6.60
C SER A 100 -13.16 32.40 -7.79
N PRO A 101 -14.46 32.48 -8.13
CA PRO A 101 -15.02 31.81 -9.31
C PRO A 101 -14.30 32.19 -10.62
N GLU A 102 -13.87 33.45 -10.74
CA GLU A 102 -13.10 33.95 -11.89
C GLU A 102 -11.71 33.29 -11.95
N SER A 103 -11.04 33.17 -10.80
CA SER A 103 -9.73 32.52 -10.69
C SER A 103 -9.84 31.02 -11.01
N ALA A 104 -10.89 30.34 -10.53
CA ALA A 104 -11.19 28.96 -10.88
C ALA A 104 -11.43 28.78 -12.39
N ALA A 105 -12.13 29.72 -13.03
CA ALA A 105 -12.37 29.70 -14.47
C ALA A 105 -11.07 29.89 -15.28
N VAL A 106 -10.19 30.80 -14.86
CA VAL A 106 -8.85 30.99 -15.45
C VAL A 106 -8.02 29.70 -15.34
N ARG A 107 -8.01 29.07 -14.17
CA ARG A 107 -7.31 27.79 -13.95
C ARG A 107 -7.90 26.67 -14.81
N MET A 108 -9.22 26.57 -14.91
CA MET A 108 -9.90 25.60 -15.77
C MET A 108 -9.49 25.78 -17.23
N LYS A 109 -9.50 27.03 -17.72
CA LYS A 109 -9.07 27.35 -19.08
C LYS A 109 -7.61 26.95 -19.31
N LYS A 110 -6.72 27.26 -18.36
CA LYS A 110 -5.30 26.90 -18.44
C LYS A 110 -5.08 25.38 -18.59
N ILE A 111 -5.83 24.56 -17.84
CA ILE A 111 -5.76 23.10 -17.96
C ILE A 111 -6.29 22.65 -19.33
N ALA A 112 -7.43 23.19 -19.77
CA ALA A 112 -7.99 22.87 -21.07
C ALA A 112 -7.03 23.22 -22.22
N ASP A 113 -6.45 24.42 -22.21
CA ASP A 113 -5.46 24.83 -23.22
C ASP A 113 -4.27 23.86 -23.26
N ALA A 114 -3.76 23.42 -22.11
CA ALA A 114 -2.68 22.41 -22.05
C ALA A 114 -3.11 21.04 -22.62
N VAL A 115 -4.35 20.61 -22.39
CA VAL A 115 -4.88 19.36 -22.96
C VAL A 115 -5.04 19.48 -24.48
N ARG A 116 -5.45 20.65 -25.00
CA ARG A 116 -5.49 20.89 -26.44
C ARG A 116 -4.10 20.74 -27.04
N THR A 117 -3.08 21.31 -26.41
CA THR A 117 -1.69 21.12 -26.82
C THR A 117 -1.28 19.65 -26.80
N ILE A 118 -1.68 18.86 -25.79
CA ILE A 118 -1.40 17.41 -25.77
C ILE A 118 -2.03 16.72 -26.98
N ILE A 119 -3.29 17.04 -27.31
CA ILE A 119 -4.01 16.47 -28.47
C ILE A 119 -3.29 16.80 -29.78
N GLU A 120 -2.86 18.04 -29.96
CA GLU A 120 -2.07 18.46 -31.13
C GLU A 120 -0.74 17.71 -31.20
N CYS A 121 -0.03 17.59 -30.07
CA CYS A 121 1.28 16.94 -30.01
C CYS A 121 1.23 15.42 -30.27
N ILE A 122 0.10 14.75 -30.03
CA ILE A 122 -0.07 13.33 -30.41
C ILE A 122 -0.49 13.14 -31.87
N GLY A 123 -0.63 14.23 -32.64
CA GLY A 123 -0.97 14.21 -34.06
C GLY A 123 -2.47 14.14 -34.38
N GLU A 124 -3.33 14.42 -33.41
CA GLU A 124 -4.78 14.48 -33.61
C GLU A 124 -5.25 15.88 -34.02
N ASP A 125 -6.39 15.95 -34.70
CA ASP A 125 -7.09 17.21 -35.00
C ASP A 125 -7.94 17.64 -33.78
N PRO A 126 -7.57 18.69 -33.03
CA PRO A 126 -8.35 19.15 -31.88
C PRO A 126 -9.72 19.69 -32.25
N ASP A 127 -9.93 20.06 -33.52
CA ASP A 127 -11.15 20.70 -34.01
C ASP A 127 -12.13 19.69 -34.64
N ARG A 128 -11.81 18.39 -34.64
CA ARG A 128 -12.77 17.34 -35.03
C ARG A 128 -13.90 17.20 -34.02
N GLU A 129 -15.10 16.87 -34.50
CA GLU A 129 -16.35 16.86 -33.71
C GLU A 129 -16.21 16.24 -32.30
N GLY A 130 -15.59 15.06 -32.22
CA GLY A 130 -15.40 14.35 -30.95
C GLY A 130 -14.44 15.01 -29.96
N LEU A 131 -13.45 15.80 -30.44
CA LEU A 131 -12.38 16.38 -29.61
C LEU A 131 -12.58 17.84 -29.25
N ARG A 132 -13.44 18.58 -29.97
CA ARG A 132 -13.69 20.02 -29.70
C ARG A 132 -13.89 20.37 -28.23
N ARG A 133 -14.59 19.50 -27.49
CA ARG A 133 -14.87 19.68 -26.06
C ARG A 133 -14.04 18.79 -25.13
N THR A 134 -13.15 17.96 -25.66
CA THR A 134 -12.26 17.10 -24.86
C THR A 134 -11.39 17.90 -23.90
N PRO A 135 -10.75 19.01 -24.30
CA PRO A 135 -10.00 19.86 -23.38
C PRO A 135 -10.76 20.24 -22.10
N GLU A 136 -11.99 20.76 -22.24
CA GLU A 136 -12.84 21.14 -21.12
C GLU A 136 -13.27 19.93 -20.27
N ARG A 137 -13.67 18.83 -20.93
CA ARG A 137 -14.10 17.61 -20.24
C ARG A 137 -12.97 16.99 -19.43
N TYR A 138 -11.76 16.96 -20.00
CA TYR A 138 -10.58 16.43 -19.33
C TYR A 138 -10.19 17.31 -18.14
N ALA A 139 -10.20 18.63 -18.30
CA ALA A 139 -9.91 19.56 -17.22
C ALA A 139 -10.86 19.36 -16.02
N LYS A 140 -12.18 19.24 -16.28
CA LYS A 140 -13.18 18.93 -15.26
C LYS A 140 -12.94 17.56 -14.60
N ALA A 141 -12.65 16.53 -15.39
CA ALA A 141 -12.37 15.19 -14.89
C ALA A 141 -11.13 15.16 -13.99
N MET A 142 -10.04 15.81 -14.40
CA MET A 142 -8.79 15.88 -13.63
C MET A 142 -9.00 16.56 -12.26
N LEU A 143 -9.81 17.62 -12.22
CA LEU A 143 -10.14 18.30 -10.96
C LEU A 143 -11.01 17.44 -10.05
N TYR A 144 -11.94 16.68 -10.61
CA TYR A 144 -12.71 15.69 -9.84
C TYR A 144 -11.81 14.56 -9.29
N PHE A 145 -10.91 14.02 -10.11
CA PHE A 145 -9.97 12.98 -9.69
C PHE A 145 -8.97 13.45 -8.61
N THR A 146 -8.82 14.76 -8.43
CA THR A 146 -7.89 15.38 -7.47
C THR A 146 -8.58 16.25 -6.43
N GLN A 147 -9.90 16.12 -6.25
CA GLN A 147 -10.66 16.97 -5.33
C GLN A 147 -10.36 16.68 -3.85
N GLY A 148 -9.89 15.47 -3.53
CA GLY A 148 -9.59 15.03 -2.17
C GLY A 148 -8.46 15.81 -1.48
N TYR A 149 -7.68 16.60 -2.21
CA TYR A 149 -6.76 17.57 -1.59
C TYR A 149 -7.50 18.67 -0.83
N GLN A 150 -8.68 19.10 -1.28
CA GLN A 150 -9.44 20.23 -0.70
C GLN A 150 -10.45 19.79 0.35
N GLU A 151 -10.71 18.49 0.44
CA GLU A 151 -11.63 17.92 1.42
C GLU A 151 -11.02 17.97 2.82
N ASN A 152 -11.89 18.26 3.80
CA ASN A 152 -11.52 18.31 5.20
C ASN A 152 -12.08 17.08 5.91
N ILE A 153 -11.24 16.37 6.66
CA ILE A 153 -11.66 15.14 7.32
C ILE A 153 -12.69 15.40 8.42
N LYS A 154 -12.63 16.54 9.10
CA LYS A 154 -13.60 16.91 10.15
C LYS A 154 -14.99 17.10 9.54
N ASP A 155 -15.07 17.76 8.39
CA ASP A 155 -16.31 17.94 7.64
C ASP A 155 -16.86 16.59 7.11
N ILE A 156 -15.98 15.66 6.73
CA ILE A 156 -16.39 14.31 6.33
C ILE A 156 -17.00 13.57 7.51
N VAL A 157 -16.33 13.55 8.66
CA VAL A 157 -16.77 12.83 9.86
C VAL A 157 -18.06 13.45 10.39
N ASN A 158 -18.12 14.78 10.49
CA ASN A 158 -19.30 15.55 10.87
C ASN A 158 -19.98 14.99 12.13
N ASP A 159 -19.20 14.87 13.21
CA ASP A 159 -19.62 14.36 14.52
C ASP A 159 -20.29 12.98 14.51
N ALA A 160 -20.12 12.19 13.45
CA ALA A 160 -20.64 10.83 13.35
C ALA A 160 -19.76 9.82 14.12
N ILE A 161 -19.46 10.13 15.37
CA ILE A 161 -18.79 9.26 16.33
C ILE A 161 -19.78 9.02 17.47
N PHE A 162 -20.06 7.74 17.75
CA PHE A 162 -21.11 7.31 18.66
C PHE A 162 -20.53 6.48 19.80
N HIS A 163 -20.97 6.76 21.03
CA HIS A 163 -20.57 6.01 22.22
C HIS A 163 -21.46 4.77 22.40
N GLU A 164 -21.11 3.66 21.76
CA GLU A 164 -21.88 2.41 21.85
C GLU A 164 -21.29 1.41 22.85
N GLY A 165 -20.09 1.66 23.38
CA GLY A 165 -19.40 0.71 24.26
C GLY A 165 -18.96 -0.58 23.55
N HIS A 166 -18.99 -0.57 22.21
CA HIS A 166 -18.53 -1.68 21.38
C HIS A 166 -17.00 -1.78 21.40
N ASN A 167 -16.48 -2.99 21.58
CA ASN A 167 -15.03 -3.26 21.69
C ASN A 167 -14.59 -4.47 20.86
N GLU A 168 -15.40 -4.88 19.88
CA GLU A 168 -15.09 -5.98 18.97
C GLU A 168 -14.67 -5.44 17.59
N LEU A 169 -14.18 -6.33 16.74
CA LEU A 169 -13.68 -5.99 15.42
C LEU A 169 -14.82 -5.56 14.49
N VAL A 170 -14.79 -4.31 14.03
CA VAL A 170 -15.69 -3.78 13.00
C VAL A 170 -14.97 -3.79 11.66
N ILE A 171 -15.60 -4.33 10.60
CA ILE A 171 -15.04 -4.39 9.25
C ILE A 171 -16.01 -3.81 8.23
N VAL A 172 -15.50 -2.92 7.39
CA VAL A 172 -16.12 -2.51 6.12
C VAL A 172 -15.22 -2.99 4.99
N LYS A 173 -15.69 -3.96 4.22
CA LYS A 173 -14.92 -4.60 3.15
C LYS A 173 -15.53 -4.31 1.78
N ASP A 174 -14.74 -4.53 0.73
CA ASP A 174 -15.15 -4.32 -0.67
C ASP A 174 -15.50 -2.86 -0.99
N ILE A 175 -14.79 -1.91 -0.36
CA ILE A 175 -14.90 -0.49 -0.69
C ILE A 175 -14.20 -0.27 -2.02
N GLU A 176 -14.94 0.07 -3.07
CA GLU A 176 -14.36 0.40 -4.36
C GLU A 176 -13.55 1.70 -4.28
N VAL A 177 -12.31 1.65 -4.77
CA VAL A 177 -11.40 2.79 -4.74
C VAL A 177 -10.86 3.06 -6.14
N PHE A 178 -10.93 4.33 -6.53
CA PHE A 178 -10.37 4.86 -7.77
C PHE A 178 -9.34 5.93 -7.42
N SER A 179 -8.14 5.84 -8.00
CA SER A 179 -7.07 6.81 -7.79
C SER A 179 -6.20 6.97 -9.03
N LEU A 180 -5.31 7.97 -9.03
CA LEU A 180 -4.37 8.24 -10.12
C LEU A 180 -2.94 7.96 -9.66
N CYS A 181 -2.22 7.14 -10.43
CA CYS A 181 -0.80 6.90 -10.17
C CYS A 181 -0.01 8.20 -10.42
N GLU A 182 0.70 8.70 -9.41
CA GLU A 182 1.41 9.99 -9.53
C GLU A 182 2.53 9.97 -10.57
N HIS A 183 3.10 8.81 -10.88
CA HIS A 183 4.18 8.67 -11.85
C HIS A 183 3.74 8.85 -13.30
N HIS A 184 2.48 8.51 -13.62
CA HIS A 184 2.00 8.46 -15.01
C HIS A 184 0.68 9.21 -15.22
N MET A 185 0.05 9.70 -14.14
CA MET A 185 -1.31 10.27 -14.15
C MET A 185 -2.35 9.31 -14.78
N VAL A 186 -2.10 8.01 -14.66
CA VAL A 186 -2.94 6.92 -15.17
C VAL A 186 -3.68 6.26 -14.01
N PRO A 187 -4.96 5.89 -14.14
CA PRO A 187 -5.71 5.30 -13.04
C PRO A 187 -5.15 3.98 -12.51
N PHE A 188 -5.30 3.77 -11.22
CA PHE A 188 -5.33 2.44 -10.62
C PHE A 188 -6.63 2.30 -9.82
N THR A 189 -7.23 1.12 -9.90
CA THR A 189 -8.58 0.86 -9.38
C THR A 189 -8.59 -0.46 -8.63
N GLY A 190 -9.34 -0.52 -7.54
CA GLY A 190 -9.35 -1.72 -6.74
C GLY A 190 -10.34 -1.66 -5.59
N LYS A 191 -10.06 -2.48 -4.58
CA LYS A 191 -10.87 -2.58 -3.38
C LYS A 191 -10.02 -2.28 -2.16
N MET A 192 -10.64 -1.62 -1.19
CA MET A 192 -10.10 -1.40 0.13
C MET A 192 -10.98 -2.09 1.16
N HIS A 193 -10.32 -2.70 2.14
CA HIS A 193 -10.94 -3.34 3.28
C HIS A 193 -10.39 -2.68 4.53
N ILE A 194 -11.29 -2.16 5.36
CA ILE A 194 -10.97 -1.38 6.54
C ILE A 194 -11.55 -2.11 7.75
N GLY A 195 -10.71 -2.42 8.72
CA GLY A 195 -11.08 -2.97 10.01
C GLY A 195 -10.53 -2.13 11.16
N TYR A 196 -11.27 -2.01 12.25
CA TYR A 196 -10.77 -1.40 13.47
C TYR A 196 -11.43 -2.00 14.71
N ILE A 197 -10.78 -1.88 15.86
CA ILE A 197 -11.33 -2.27 17.16
C ILE A 197 -11.56 -1.00 17.97
N PRO A 198 -12.81 -0.60 18.21
CA PRO A 198 -13.11 0.63 18.91
C PRO A 198 -12.61 0.62 20.36
N ASP A 199 -12.36 1.80 20.91
CA ASP A 199 -12.29 2.03 22.36
C ASP A 199 -13.58 2.75 22.76
N LYS A 200 -14.68 1.99 22.86
CA LYS A 200 -16.06 2.46 23.12
C LYS A 200 -16.71 3.31 22.01
N ASP A 201 -15.91 4.01 21.21
CA ASP A 201 -16.36 4.99 20.21
C ASP A 201 -16.39 4.41 18.80
N VAL A 202 -17.57 4.40 18.17
CA VAL A 202 -17.81 3.84 16.85
C VAL A 202 -18.02 4.95 15.83
N ILE A 203 -17.35 4.89 14.68
CA ILE A 203 -17.58 5.82 13.59
C ILE A 203 -18.76 5.35 12.72
N GLY A 204 -19.58 6.29 12.24
CA GLY A 204 -20.61 5.97 11.27
C GLY A 204 -20.03 5.22 10.05
N ILE A 205 -20.60 4.06 9.73
CA ILE A 205 -20.07 3.12 8.72
C ILE A 205 -19.79 3.81 7.37
N SER A 206 -20.67 4.71 6.95
CA SER A 206 -20.52 5.45 5.68
C SER A 206 -19.32 6.39 5.64
N LYS A 207 -18.67 6.68 6.77
CA LYS A 207 -17.52 7.58 6.84
C LYS A 207 -16.22 6.90 6.42
N LEU A 208 -16.08 5.60 6.63
CA LEU A 208 -14.87 4.87 6.23
C LEU A 208 -14.64 4.91 4.70
N PRO A 209 -15.65 4.65 3.84
CA PRO A 209 -15.51 4.87 2.40
C PRO A 209 -15.19 6.33 2.02
N ARG A 210 -15.80 7.31 2.71
CA ARG A 210 -15.52 8.73 2.44
C ARG A 210 -14.08 9.12 2.79
N ILE A 211 -13.52 8.57 3.87
CA ILE A 211 -12.12 8.75 4.22
C ILE A 211 -11.23 8.11 3.15
N ALA A 212 -11.57 6.93 2.65
CA ALA A 212 -10.86 6.31 1.54
C ALA A 212 -10.87 7.19 0.28
N ASP A 213 -12.03 7.74 -0.10
CA ASP A 213 -12.17 8.68 -1.24
C ASP A 213 -11.36 9.97 -1.04
N LEU A 214 -11.34 10.56 0.17
CA LEU A 214 -10.55 11.76 0.47
C LEU A 214 -9.08 11.58 0.09
N PHE A 215 -8.50 10.40 0.37
CA PHE A 215 -7.12 10.11 0.01
C PHE A 215 -6.96 9.58 -1.41
N SER A 216 -7.94 8.84 -1.94
CA SER A 216 -7.82 8.23 -3.27
C SER A 216 -8.02 9.25 -4.39
N ARG A 217 -8.80 10.32 -4.17
CA ARG A 217 -9.01 11.43 -5.11
C ARG A 217 -7.84 12.41 -5.10
N ARG A 218 -6.64 11.87 -5.31
CA ARG A 218 -5.33 12.54 -5.32
C ARG A 218 -4.40 11.84 -6.32
N LEU A 219 -3.25 12.45 -6.59
CA LEU A 219 -2.13 11.74 -7.18
C LEU A 219 -1.48 10.90 -6.07
N GLN A 220 -1.33 9.60 -6.32
CA GLN A 220 -1.00 8.63 -5.28
C GLN A 220 0.02 7.57 -5.70
N ILE A 221 0.58 6.97 -4.65
CA ILE A 221 1.21 5.65 -4.63
C ILE A 221 0.36 4.76 -3.71
N GLN A 222 0.11 3.50 -4.08
CA GLN A 222 -0.83 2.63 -3.36
C GLN A 222 -0.43 2.42 -1.88
N GLU A 223 0.86 2.27 -1.63
CA GLU A 223 1.46 2.13 -0.30
C GLU A 223 1.14 3.35 0.59
N ARG A 224 1.26 4.56 0.02
CA ARG A 224 0.96 5.82 0.72
C ARG A 224 -0.54 5.92 0.98
N LEU A 225 -1.37 5.69 -0.03
CA LEU A 225 -2.83 5.68 0.11
C LEU A 225 -3.31 4.75 1.23
N THR A 226 -2.80 3.52 1.26
CA THR A 226 -3.16 2.53 2.30
C THR A 226 -2.76 3.00 3.70
N THR A 227 -1.56 3.56 3.81
CA THR A 227 -1.01 4.05 5.08
C THR A 227 -1.78 5.28 5.58
N ASP A 228 -2.03 6.25 4.71
CA ASP A 228 -2.70 7.50 5.08
C ASP A 228 -4.14 7.26 5.54
N VAL A 229 -4.88 6.34 4.90
CA VAL A 229 -6.22 5.95 5.35
C VAL A 229 -6.18 5.33 6.75
N ALA A 230 -5.26 4.40 7.02
CA ALA A 230 -5.15 3.75 8.32
C ALA A 230 -4.83 4.74 9.43
N HIS A 231 -3.89 5.65 9.19
CA HIS A 231 -3.52 6.71 10.15
C HIS A 231 -4.65 7.72 10.34
N ALA A 232 -5.36 8.12 9.30
CA ALA A 232 -6.48 9.04 9.42
C ALA A 232 -7.60 8.47 10.29
N ILE A 233 -7.92 7.18 10.16
CA ILE A 233 -8.89 6.49 11.03
C ILE A 233 -8.36 6.43 12.46
N MET A 234 -7.07 6.15 12.64
CA MET A 234 -6.42 6.14 13.96
C MET A 234 -6.52 7.51 14.65
N ASP A 235 -6.30 8.60 13.90
CA ASP A 235 -6.31 9.97 14.42
C ASP A 235 -7.74 10.45 14.76
N VAL A 236 -8.72 10.11 13.91
CA VAL A 236 -10.12 10.53 14.05
C VAL A 236 -10.86 9.74 15.11
N VAL A 237 -10.82 8.41 15.03
CA VAL A 237 -11.63 7.51 15.87
C VAL A 237 -10.92 7.18 17.18
N LYS A 238 -9.58 7.28 17.21
CA LYS A 238 -8.73 6.85 18.33
C LYS A 238 -9.04 5.43 18.81
N PRO A 239 -9.17 4.45 17.89
CA PRO A 239 -9.50 3.08 18.26
C PRO A 239 -8.31 2.38 18.92
N GLN A 240 -8.55 1.21 19.50
CA GLN A 240 -7.48 0.36 20.04
C GLN A 240 -6.51 -0.09 18.94
N GLY A 241 -6.99 -0.24 17.70
CA GLY A 241 -6.18 -0.55 16.53
C GLY A 241 -6.96 -0.46 15.22
N VAL A 242 -6.23 -0.38 14.11
CA VAL A 242 -6.78 -0.28 12.75
C VAL A 242 -6.01 -1.25 11.84
N ALA A 243 -6.69 -1.83 10.85
CA ALA A 243 -6.09 -2.56 9.74
C ALA A 243 -6.75 -2.11 8.44
N VAL A 244 -5.93 -1.72 7.46
CA VAL A 244 -6.38 -1.37 6.11
C VAL A 244 -5.64 -2.25 5.13
N VAL A 245 -6.36 -2.86 4.20
CA VAL A 245 -5.78 -3.58 3.07
C VAL A 245 -6.37 -3.02 1.79
N MET A 246 -5.52 -2.83 0.80
CA MET A 246 -5.93 -2.47 -0.55
C MET A 246 -5.40 -3.50 -1.53
N GLU A 247 -6.27 -4.01 -2.39
CA GLU A 247 -5.93 -4.75 -3.60
C GLU A 247 -6.28 -3.90 -4.81
N SER A 248 -5.38 -3.74 -5.79
CA SER A 248 -5.70 -2.93 -6.97
C SER A 248 -4.98 -3.36 -8.24
N SER A 249 -5.59 -3.02 -9.37
CA SER A 249 -5.01 -3.13 -10.71
C SER A 249 -4.56 -1.76 -11.18
N HIS A 250 -3.33 -1.70 -11.71
CA HIS A 250 -2.69 -0.47 -12.15
C HIS A 250 -2.71 -0.38 -13.67
N LEU A 251 -3.45 0.57 -14.24
CA LEU A 251 -3.54 0.66 -15.71
C LEU A 251 -2.17 0.98 -16.33
N CYS A 252 -1.25 1.62 -15.61
CA CYS A 252 0.13 1.81 -16.05
C CYS A 252 0.90 0.49 -16.28
N MET A 253 0.46 -0.62 -15.67
CA MET A 253 1.00 -1.97 -15.89
C MET A 253 0.15 -2.79 -16.87
N VAL A 254 -1.13 -2.46 -17.02
CA VAL A 254 -2.08 -3.21 -17.85
C VAL A 254 -2.08 -2.75 -19.31
N MET A 255 -2.24 -1.44 -19.54
CA MET A 255 -2.44 -0.89 -20.89
C MET A 255 -1.14 -0.42 -21.56
N ARG A 256 -0.05 -0.31 -20.80
CA ARG A 256 1.29 0.08 -21.28
C ARG A 256 2.38 -0.70 -20.54
N GLY A 257 3.63 -0.46 -20.90
CA GLY A 257 4.78 -1.01 -20.19
C GLY A 257 4.82 -2.55 -20.26
N VAL A 258 4.68 -3.21 -19.12
CA VAL A 258 4.78 -4.68 -18.98
C VAL A 258 3.54 -5.45 -19.41
N GLN A 259 2.40 -4.77 -19.59
CA GLN A 259 1.13 -5.29 -20.11
C GLN A 259 0.64 -6.57 -19.41
N LYS A 260 0.59 -6.57 -18.07
CA LYS A 260 0.11 -7.71 -17.27
C LYS A 260 -1.33 -7.48 -16.84
N THR A 261 -2.28 -8.02 -17.59
CA THR A 261 -3.73 -7.81 -17.41
C THR A 261 -4.30 -8.45 -16.14
N GLN A 262 -3.65 -9.48 -15.61
CA GLN A 262 -4.09 -10.22 -14.42
C GLN A 262 -3.32 -9.84 -13.15
N ALA A 263 -2.29 -8.99 -13.26
CA ALA A 263 -1.48 -8.62 -12.11
C ALA A 263 -2.27 -7.70 -11.17
N THR A 264 -2.27 -8.04 -9.89
CA THR A 264 -2.87 -7.24 -8.81
C THR A 264 -1.82 -6.95 -7.75
N THR A 265 -1.84 -5.74 -7.20
CA THR A 265 -0.95 -5.33 -6.12
C THR A 265 -1.74 -5.27 -4.82
N ILE A 266 -1.23 -5.92 -3.78
CA ILE A 266 -1.82 -5.91 -2.44
C ILE A 266 -0.90 -5.15 -1.49
N THR A 267 -1.45 -4.19 -0.76
CA THR A 267 -0.76 -3.40 0.27
C THR A 267 -1.57 -3.41 1.55
N SER A 268 -0.91 -3.40 2.70
CA SER A 268 -1.60 -3.37 4.00
C SER A 268 -0.90 -2.44 4.99
N CYS A 269 -1.68 -1.75 5.81
CA CYS A 269 -1.20 -1.00 6.97
C CYS A 269 -1.98 -1.48 8.21
N VAL A 270 -1.26 -1.88 9.26
CA VAL A 270 -1.85 -2.40 10.50
C VAL A 270 -1.24 -1.64 11.67
N LEU A 271 -2.10 -1.11 12.54
CA LEU A 271 -1.75 -0.20 13.63
C LEU A 271 -2.37 -0.66 14.97
N GLY A 272 -1.74 -0.27 16.08
CA GLY A 272 -2.31 -0.45 17.42
C GLY A 272 -2.38 -1.92 17.86
N CYS A 273 -3.51 -2.32 18.47
CA CYS A 273 -3.68 -3.67 18.99
C CYS A 273 -3.66 -4.76 17.90
N LEU A 274 -4.12 -4.44 16.68
CA LEU A 274 -4.10 -5.33 15.52
C LEU A 274 -2.66 -5.61 15.05
N GLU A 275 -1.73 -4.65 15.20
CA GLU A 275 -0.32 -4.87 14.87
C GLU A 275 0.34 -5.82 15.87
N LYS A 276 0.04 -5.62 17.16
CA LYS A 276 0.66 -6.33 18.30
C LYS A 276 0.11 -7.74 18.54
N ARG A 277 -1.13 -8.02 18.13
CA ARG A 277 -1.84 -9.28 18.42
C ARG A 277 -2.07 -10.09 17.16
N ASP A 278 -1.20 -11.08 16.91
CA ASP A 278 -1.25 -11.92 15.71
C ASP A 278 -2.61 -12.60 15.48
N LYS A 279 -3.28 -13.09 16.54
CA LYS A 279 -4.59 -13.75 16.42
C LYS A 279 -5.64 -12.82 15.84
N THR A 280 -5.74 -11.60 16.37
CA THR A 280 -6.69 -10.58 15.93
C THR A 280 -6.36 -10.08 14.53
N ARG A 281 -5.06 -9.95 14.20
CA ARG A 281 -4.61 -9.62 12.84
C ARG A 281 -5.03 -10.70 11.83
N ASN A 282 -4.84 -11.96 12.18
CA ASN A 282 -5.19 -13.09 11.32
C ASN A 282 -6.70 -13.26 11.17
N GLU A 283 -7.48 -12.97 12.21
CA GLU A 283 -8.95 -12.89 12.14
C GLU A 283 -9.39 -11.87 11.07
N PHE A 284 -8.86 -10.64 11.12
CA PHE A 284 -9.13 -9.63 10.10
C PHE A 284 -8.79 -10.13 8.68
N PHE A 285 -7.57 -10.63 8.46
CA PHE A 285 -7.14 -11.13 7.13
C PHE A 285 -7.98 -12.31 6.61
N SER A 286 -8.47 -13.16 7.51
CA SER A 286 -9.40 -14.24 7.19
C SER A 286 -10.77 -13.70 6.73
N LEU A 287 -11.34 -12.75 7.47
CA LEU A 287 -12.66 -12.17 7.19
C LEU A 287 -12.72 -11.36 5.87
N VAL A 288 -11.59 -10.76 5.48
CA VAL A 288 -11.45 -10.07 4.19
C VAL A 288 -11.03 -10.99 3.03
N GLY A 289 -10.80 -12.28 3.30
CA GLY A 289 -10.56 -13.30 2.26
C GLY A 289 -9.15 -13.35 1.69
N LEU A 290 -8.15 -12.84 2.43
CA LEU A 290 -6.74 -12.82 2.02
C LEU A 290 -5.93 -14.01 2.55
N ASN A 291 -6.43 -14.69 3.59
CA ASN A 291 -5.95 -15.99 4.02
C ASN A 291 -6.87 -17.06 3.41
N ARG A 292 -6.56 -17.50 2.18
CA ARG A 292 -7.16 -18.71 1.59
C ARG A 292 -6.26 -19.91 1.79
#